data_AF-A0A1H4XBY7-F1
#
_entry.id   AF-A0A1H4XBY7-F1
#
_cell.length_a   1.000
_cell.length_b   1.000
_cell.length_c   1.000
_cell.angle_alpha   90.00
_cell.angle_beta   90.00
_cell.angle_gamma   90.00
#
_symmetry.space_group_name_H-M   'P 1'
#
loop_
_entity.id
_entity.type
_entity.pdbx_description
1 polymer ?
#
loop_
_entity_poly.entity_id
_entity_poly.type
_entity_poly.pdbx_seq_one_letter_code
_entity_poly.pdbx_strand_id
1 'polypeptide(L)'
;MSLDATGRYHLLRICTSLVPLALPAPLFYLAHVWGVPLYRSHFGALAKGFGLGVMVDLLFHLLIIVSVLVALVPNLKAKLGLVGALVLFTAWAMFPDHPIRGYVYCLLMSVPPLLAIALAQWLCRRFVPAPAPDTP
;
A
#
# COMPACT_ATOMS: atom_id res chain seq x y z
N MET A 1 2.61 31.43 -18.61
CA MET A 1 1.91 30.84 -17.45
C MET A 1 2.95 30.19 -16.56
N SER A 2 3.38 30.93 -15.52
CA SER A 2 4.36 30.46 -14.52
C SER A 2 3.68 29.39 -13.66
N LEU A 3 4.22 28.17 -13.65
CA LEU A 3 3.90 27.21 -12.58
C LEU A 3 4.42 27.83 -11.28
N ASP A 4 3.50 28.37 -10.49
CA ASP A 4 3.74 28.99 -9.20
C ASP A 4 4.66 28.12 -8.32
N ALA A 5 5.52 28.72 -7.50
CA ALA A 5 6.50 27.98 -6.68
C ALA A 5 5.84 26.86 -5.85
N THR A 6 4.60 27.11 -5.42
CA THR A 6 3.69 26.18 -4.75
C THR A 6 3.35 24.95 -5.59
N GLY A 7 3.07 25.12 -6.89
CA GLY A 7 2.78 24.02 -7.82
C GLY A 7 3.97 23.10 -8.04
N ARG A 8 5.18 23.66 -8.15
CA ARG A 8 6.44 22.88 -8.21
C ARG A 8 6.69 22.08 -6.93
N TYR A 9 6.40 22.65 -5.76
CA TYR A 9 6.51 21.95 -4.48
C TYR A 9 5.53 20.75 -4.41
N HIS A 10 4.28 20.95 -4.82
CA HIS A 10 3.29 19.86 -4.87
C HIS A 10 3.69 18.75 -5.84
N LEU A 11 4.20 19.10 -7.03
CA LEU A 11 4.68 18.12 -8.01
C LEU A 11 5.87 17.31 -7.49
N LEU A 12 6.89 17.96 -6.92
CA LEU A 12 8.06 17.26 -6.36
C LEU A 12 7.67 16.34 -5.21
N ARG A 13 6.76 16.78 -4.35
CA ARG A 13 6.21 15.97 -3.27
C ARG A 13 5.44 14.74 -3.80
N ILE A 14 4.64 14.90 -4.84
CA ILE A 14 3.92 13.78 -5.47
C ILE A 14 4.92 12.80 -6.10
N CYS A 15 5.87 13.28 -6.90
CA CYS A 15 6.88 12.43 -7.54
C CYS A 15 7.74 11.66 -6.52
N THR A 16 8.18 12.31 -5.44
CA THR A 16 8.96 11.66 -4.38
C THR A 16 8.14 10.64 -3.58
N SER A 17 6.83 10.83 -3.48
CA SER A 17 5.93 9.85 -2.85
C SER A 17 5.54 8.68 -3.76
N LEU A 18 5.55 8.89 -5.08
CA LEU A 18 5.14 7.88 -6.06
C LEU A 18 6.08 6.67 -6.06
N VAL A 19 7.38 6.90 -5.90
CA VAL A 19 8.40 5.83 -5.92
C VAL A 19 8.21 4.84 -4.77
N PRO A 20 8.11 5.25 -3.49
CA PRO A 20 7.78 4.35 -2.39
C PRO A 20 6.42 3.67 -2.56
N LEU A 21 5.43 4.39 -3.06
CA LEU A 21 4.06 3.88 -3.21
C LEU A 21 3.88 2.92 -4.39
N ALA A 22 4.89 2.82 -5.27
CA ALA A 22 4.96 1.77 -6.28
C ALA A 22 5.50 0.44 -5.73
N LEU A 23 6.13 0.41 -4.54
CA LEU A 23 6.71 -0.79 -3.94
C LEU A 23 5.71 -1.83 -3.38
N PRO A 24 4.54 -1.45 -2.81
CA PRO A 24 3.59 -2.41 -2.25
C PRO A 24 3.09 -3.44 -3.25
N ALA A 25 2.81 -3.05 -4.50
CA ALA A 25 2.31 -3.95 -5.53
C ALA A 25 3.29 -5.08 -5.92
N PRO A 26 4.56 -4.79 -6.33
CA PRO A 26 5.51 -5.85 -6.62
C PRO A 26 5.84 -6.68 -5.38
N LEU A 27 5.84 -6.08 -4.18
CA LEU A 27 6.06 -6.84 -2.94
C LEU A 27 4.90 -7.81 -2.65
N PHE A 28 3.66 -7.39 -2.90
CA PHE A 28 2.49 -8.26 -2.82
C PHE A 28 2.59 -9.40 -3.82
N TYR A 29 2.91 -9.09 -5.08
CA TYR A 29 3.04 -10.09 -6.13
C TYR A 29 4.14 -11.11 -5.80
N LEU A 30 5.31 -10.65 -5.34
CA LEU A 30 6.41 -11.52 -4.95
C LEU A 30 6.04 -12.38 -3.73
N ALA A 31 5.45 -11.77 -2.69
CA ALA A 31 4.99 -12.50 -1.52
C ALA A 31 3.92 -13.54 -1.87
N HIS A 32 3.06 -13.27 -2.86
CA HIS A 32 2.10 -14.24 -3.36
C HIS A 32 2.80 -15.37 -4.11
N VAL A 33 3.60 -15.07 -5.14
CA VAL A 33 4.29 -16.06 -5.98
C VAL A 33 5.16 -17.02 -5.16
N TRP A 34 5.88 -16.52 -4.16
CA TRP A 34 6.74 -17.35 -3.30
C TRP A 34 6.02 -17.91 -2.08
N GLY A 35 5.06 -17.17 -1.52
CA GLY A 35 4.29 -17.58 -0.36
C GLY A 35 3.34 -18.73 -0.65
N VAL A 36 2.77 -18.81 -1.85
CA VAL A 36 1.87 -19.90 -2.25
C VAL A 36 2.57 -21.27 -2.26
N PRO A 37 3.73 -21.46 -2.94
CA PRO A 37 4.49 -22.71 -2.87
C PRO A 37 4.96 -23.06 -1.46
N LEU A 38 5.44 -22.07 -0.70
CA LEU A 38 5.94 -22.28 0.66
C LEU A 38 4.82 -22.70 1.63
N TYR A 39 3.64 -22.08 1.51
CA TYR A 39 2.46 -22.45 2.28
C TYR A 39 2.00 -23.87 1.93
N ARG A 40 2.02 -24.21 0.65
CA ARG A 40 1.64 -25.55 0.17
C ARG A 40 2.60 -26.64 0.66
N SER A 41 3.91 -26.36 0.72
CA SER A 41 4.90 -27.31 1.23
C SER A 41 4.78 -27.54 2.74
N HIS A 42 4.42 -26.52 3.51
CA HIS A 42 4.27 -26.62 4.97
C HIS A 42 2.92 -27.16 5.43
N PHE A 43 1.82 -26.82 4.75
CA PHE A 43 0.45 -27.10 5.23
C PHE A 43 -0.33 -28.11 4.38
N GLY A 44 0.24 -28.64 3.30
CA GLY A 44 -0.25 -29.82 2.58
C GLY A 44 -1.77 -29.83 2.33
N ALA A 45 -2.51 -30.68 3.06
CA ALA A 45 -3.96 -30.89 2.88
C ALA A 45 -4.85 -29.65 3.13
N LEU A 46 -4.39 -28.65 3.91
CA LEU A 46 -5.08 -27.36 4.09
C LEU A 46 -4.99 -26.46 2.83
N ALA A 47 -4.14 -26.83 1.87
CA ALA A 47 -4.02 -26.14 0.58
C ALA A 47 -5.08 -26.59 -0.45
N LYS A 48 -5.92 -27.60 -0.16
CA LYS A 48 -6.98 -28.05 -1.09
C LYS A 48 -8.00 -26.95 -1.46
N GLY A 49 -8.11 -25.91 -0.64
CA GLY A 49 -8.94 -24.73 -0.93
C GLY A 49 -8.21 -23.59 -1.64
N PHE A 50 -7.17 -23.84 -2.45
CA PHE A 50 -6.45 -22.79 -3.19
C PHE A 50 -7.24 -22.32 -4.44
N GLY A 51 -8.55 -22.09 -4.28
CA GLY A 51 -9.48 -21.68 -5.33
C GLY A 51 -10.00 -20.26 -5.11
N LEU A 52 -9.10 -19.30 -4.90
CA LEU A 52 -9.45 -17.90 -4.65
C LEU A 52 -8.67 -16.92 -5.55
N GLY A 53 -8.25 -17.36 -6.73
CA GLY A 53 -7.56 -16.49 -7.69
C GLY A 53 -8.28 -15.14 -7.85
N VAL A 54 -9.61 -15.19 -8.04
CA VAL A 54 -10.45 -13.99 -8.21
C VAL A 54 -10.39 -13.03 -7.01
N MET A 55 -10.43 -13.54 -5.77
CA MET A 55 -10.44 -12.67 -4.60
C MET A 55 -9.06 -12.10 -4.29
N VAL A 56 -7.99 -12.89 -4.55
CA VAL A 56 -6.62 -12.38 -4.45
C VAL A 56 -6.35 -11.34 -5.53
N ASP A 57 -6.85 -11.56 -6.75
CA ASP A 57 -6.76 -10.59 -7.84
C ASP A 57 -7.51 -9.30 -7.49
N LEU A 58 -8.72 -9.39 -6.92
CA LEU A 58 -9.47 -8.22 -6.44
C LEU A 58 -8.66 -7.44 -5.39
N LEU A 59 -8.12 -8.15 -4.41
CA LEU A 59 -7.29 -7.59 -3.35
C LEU A 59 -6.03 -6.91 -3.91
N PHE A 60 -5.39 -7.50 -4.91
CA PHE A 60 -4.25 -6.91 -5.61
C PHE A 60 -4.62 -5.61 -6.33
N HIS A 61 -5.73 -5.59 -7.07
CA HIS A 61 -6.23 -4.37 -7.72
C HIS A 61 -6.58 -3.30 -6.68
N LEU A 62 -7.21 -3.67 -5.57
CA LEU A 62 -7.54 -2.76 -4.48
C LEU A 62 -6.27 -2.14 -3.87
N LEU A 63 -5.22 -2.94 -3.67
CA LEU A 63 -3.92 -2.46 -3.19
C LEU A 63 -3.31 -1.42 -4.14
N ILE A 64 -3.35 -1.66 -5.45
CA ILE A 64 -2.86 -0.71 -6.46
C ILE A 64 -3.65 0.59 -6.39
N ILE A 65 -4.98 0.51 -6.43
CA ILE A 65 -5.87 1.68 -6.39
C ILE A 65 -5.64 2.48 -5.11
N VAL A 66 -5.60 1.81 -3.95
CA VAL A 66 -5.37 2.45 -2.65
C VAL A 66 -3.98 3.08 -2.61
N SER A 67 -2.95 2.45 -3.16
CA SER A 67 -1.59 3.02 -3.21
C SER A 67 -1.55 4.30 -4.05
N VAL A 68 -2.26 4.34 -5.19
CA VAL A 68 -2.40 5.56 -6.00
C VAL A 68 -3.15 6.64 -5.23
N LEU A 69 -4.27 6.31 -4.59
CA LEU A 69 -5.03 7.27 -3.77
C LEU A 69 -4.19 7.83 -2.62
N VAL A 70 -3.42 6.98 -1.94
CA VAL A 70 -2.50 7.37 -0.86
C VAL A 70 -1.37 8.28 -1.37
N ALA A 71 -0.93 8.13 -2.62
CA ALA A 71 0.03 9.03 -3.24
C ALA A 71 -0.56 10.43 -3.50
N LEU A 72 -1.81 10.50 -3.95
CA LEU A 72 -2.51 11.76 -4.27
C LEU A 72 -2.92 12.55 -3.03
N VAL A 73 -3.27 11.86 -1.94
CA VAL A 73 -3.76 12.51 -0.72
C VAL A 73 -2.60 13.12 0.09
N PRO A 74 -2.65 14.42 0.46
CA PRO A 74 -1.60 15.03 1.26
C PRO A 74 -1.72 14.76 2.77
N ASN A 75 -2.91 14.40 3.26
CA ASN A 75 -3.19 14.27 4.69
C ASN A 75 -2.87 12.85 5.20
N LEU A 76 -1.98 12.76 6.19
CA LEU A 76 -1.57 11.48 6.81
C LEU A 76 -2.75 10.72 7.41
N LYS A 77 -3.70 11.39 8.06
CA LYS A 77 -4.87 10.72 8.67
C LYS A 77 -5.71 10.02 7.60
N ALA A 78 -5.91 10.68 6.45
CA ALA A 78 -6.62 10.10 5.33
C ALA A 78 -5.85 8.95 4.67
N LYS A 79 -4.50 9.03 4.58
CA LYS A 79 -3.67 7.90 4.12
C LYS A 79 -3.84 6.67 5.01
N LEU A 80 -3.75 6.85 6.33
CA LEU A 80 -3.94 5.78 7.31
C LEU A 80 -5.37 5.23 7.26
N GLY A 81 -6.37 6.09 7.06
CA GLY A 81 -7.75 5.69 6.85
C GLY A 81 -7.94 4.80 5.62
N LEU A 82 -7.31 5.15 4.49
CA LEU A 82 -7.36 4.35 3.26
C LEU A 82 -6.71 2.97 3.44
N VAL A 83 -5.53 2.91 4.05
CA VAL A 83 -4.87 1.63 4.37
C VAL A 83 -5.70 0.83 5.38
N GLY A 84 -6.24 1.49 6.40
CA GLY A 84 -7.10 0.86 7.39
C GLY A 84 -8.35 0.25 6.76
N ALA A 85 -9.02 0.98 5.85
CA ALA A 85 -10.19 0.49 5.13
C ALA A 85 -9.85 -0.73 4.25
N LEU A 86 -8.70 -0.71 3.56
CA LEU A 86 -8.21 -1.85 2.78
C LEU A 86 -8.01 -3.08 3.65
N VAL A 87 -7.39 -2.92 4.82
CA VAL A 87 -7.13 -4.02 5.76
C VAL A 87 -8.43 -4.53 6.37
N LEU A 88 -9.35 -3.64 6.76
CA LEU A 88 -10.65 -4.03 7.32
C LEU A 88 -11.49 -4.81 6.31
N PHE A 89 -11.50 -4.36 5.05
CA PHE A 89 -12.14 -5.07 3.95
C PHE A 89 -11.50 -6.43 3.72
N THR A 90 -10.16 -6.51 3.74
CA THR A 90 -9.42 -7.77 3.61
C THR A 90 -9.77 -8.74 4.74
N ALA A 91 -9.84 -8.26 5.98
CA ALA A 91 -10.20 -9.06 7.14
C ALA A 91 -11.65 -9.57 7.02
N TRP A 92 -12.59 -8.69 6.70
CA TRP A 92 -14.00 -9.04 6.49
C TRP A 92 -14.19 -10.07 5.37
N ALA A 93 -13.46 -9.92 4.26
CA ALA A 93 -13.55 -10.81 3.11
C ALA A 93 -12.88 -12.18 3.31
N MET A 94 -11.80 -12.25 4.12
CA MET A 94 -10.99 -13.48 4.24
C MET A 94 -11.19 -14.25 5.54
N PHE A 95 -11.56 -13.59 6.65
CA PHE A 95 -11.70 -14.26 7.94
C PHE A 95 -12.83 -15.30 8.01
N PRO A 96 -14.00 -15.08 7.37
CA PRO A 96 -15.11 -16.05 7.43
C PRO A 96 -14.73 -17.43 6.87
N ASP A 97 -14.01 -17.45 5.75
CA ASP A 97 -13.71 -18.70 5.02
C ASP A 97 -12.30 -19.21 5.32
N HIS A 98 -11.31 -18.32 5.51
CA HIS A 98 -9.89 -18.68 5.60
C HIS A 98 -9.11 -17.81 6.60
N PRO A 99 -9.30 -18.00 7.92
CA PRO A 99 -8.73 -17.12 8.96
C PRO A 99 -7.20 -17.03 8.90
N ILE A 100 -6.49 -18.16 8.74
CA ILE A 100 -5.02 -18.18 8.63
C ILE A 100 -4.53 -17.35 7.44
N ARG A 101 -5.23 -17.43 6.30
CA ARG A 101 -4.87 -16.68 5.09
C ARG A 101 -5.22 -15.20 5.26
N GLY A 102 -6.35 -14.91 5.90
CA GLY A 102 -6.78 -13.56 6.26
C GLY A 102 -5.69 -12.82 7.03
N TYR A 103 -5.05 -13.45 8.02
CA TYR A 103 -3.93 -12.83 8.74
C TYR A 103 -2.75 -12.46 7.83
N VAL A 104 -2.33 -13.39 6.96
CA VAL A 104 -1.22 -13.16 6.02
C VAL A 104 -1.55 -12.03 5.05
N TYR A 105 -2.74 -12.04 4.45
CA TYR A 105 -3.15 -10.98 3.53
C TYR A 105 -3.37 -9.65 4.24
N CYS A 106 -3.91 -9.62 5.47
CA CYS A 106 -4.02 -8.38 6.24
C CYS A 106 -2.65 -7.78 6.57
N LEU A 107 -1.66 -8.61 6.91
CA LEU A 107 -0.28 -8.15 7.08
C LEU A 107 0.29 -7.61 5.77
N LEU A 108 0.07 -8.32 4.67
CA LEU A 108 0.54 -7.92 3.35
C LEU A 108 -0.15 -6.65 2.80
N MET A 109 -1.39 -6.38 3.24
CA MET A 109 -2.15 -5.17 2.89
C MET A 109 -1.88 -3.97 3.81
N SER A 110 -1.23 -4.18 4.95
CA SER A 110 -0.92 -3.12 5.92
C SER A 110 0.55 -2.73 5.89
N VAL A 111 1.45 -3.70 6.06
CA VAL A 111 2.87 -3.45 6.28
C VAL A 111 3.54 -2.74 5.10
N PRO A 112 3.39 -3.21 3.84
CA PRO A 112 4.04 -2.54 2.70
C PRO A 112 3.51 -1.12 2.44
N PRO A 113 2.18 -0.85 2.44
CA PRO A 113 1.68 0.52 2.32
C PRO A 113 2.12 1.44 3.46
N LEU A 114 2.12 0.96 4.71
CA LEU A 114 2.59 1.77 5.86
C LEU A 114 4.07 2.10 5.75
N LEU A 115 4.91 1.14 5.37
CA LEU A 115 6.34 1.37 5.11
C LEU A 115 6.54 2.34 3.95
N ALA A 116 5.77 2.21 2.87
CA ALA A 116 5.80 3.14 1.75
C ALA A 116 5.43 4.57 2.17
N ILE A 117 4.40 4.74 3.01
CA ILE A 117 4.03 6.04 3.57
C ILE A 117 5.17 6.60 4.43
N ALA A 118 5.75 5.80 5.32
CA ALA A 118 6.86 6.22 6.18
C ALA A 118 8.10 6.63 5.36
N LEU A 119 8.46 5.84 4.35
CA LEU A 119 9.58 6.12 3.46
C LEU A 119 9.31 7.39 2.63
N ALA A 120 8.10 7.57 2.10
CA ALA A 120 7.71 8.79 1.39
C ALA A 120 7.82 10.03 2.27
N GLN A 121 7.39 9.94 3.54
CA GLN A 121 7.53 11.04 4.49
C GLN A 121 8.99 11.34 4.81
N TRP A 122 9.81 10.31 4.99
CA TRP A 122 11.24 10.46 5.24
C TRP A 122 11.95 11.12 4.06
N LEU A 123 11.66 10.69 2.83
CA LEU A 123 12.20 11.29 1.60
C LEU A 123 11.73 12.74 1.43
N CYS A 124 10.44 13.03 1.65
CA CYS A 124 9.92 14.39 1.58
C CYS A 124 10.63 15.32 2.57
N ARG A 125 10.84 14.89 3.82
CA ARG A 125 11.56 15.66 4.83
C ARG A 125 13.03 15.89 4.47
N ARG A 126 13.66 14.94 3.76
CA ARG A 126 15.08 15.00 3.44
C ARG A 126 15.41 15.81 2.20
N PHE A 127 14.53 15.77 1.19
CA PHE A 127 14.81 16.27 -0.17
C PHE A 127 13.91 17.42 -0.60
N VAL A 128 12.78 17.66 0.05
CA VAL A 128 11.90 18.79 -0.30
C VAL A 128 12.15 19.92 0.70
N PRO A 129 12.83 21.01 0.29
CA PRO A 129 13.00 22.17 1.17
C PRO A 129 11.63 22.74 1.53
N ALA A 130 11.42 23.02 2.82
CA ALA A 130 10.21 23.69 3.27
C ALA A 130 10.10 25.05 2.54
N PRO A 131 8.91 25.44 2.05
CA PRO A 131 8.72 26.79 1.53
C PRO A 131 9.11 27.78 2.64
N ALA A 132 9.87 28.81 2.27
CA ALA A 132 10.25 29.87 3.19
C ALA A 132 8.96 30.43 3.83
N PRO A 133 8.94 30.67 5.16
CA PRO A 133 7.81 31.34 5.76
C PRO A 133 7.63 32.68 5.06
N ASP A 134 6.43 32.91 4.53
CA ASP A 134 6.05 34.21 3.96
C ASP A 134 6.29 35.25 5.06
N THR A 135 7.37 36.03 4.91
CA THR A 135 7.65 37.15 5.79
C THR A 135 6.56 38.19 5.56
N PRO A 136 5.81 38.61 6.59
CA PRO A 136 4.89 39.73 6.48
C PRO A 136 5.63 41.04 6.15
#